data_AF-A0ABD1D1Y4-F1
#
_entry.id   AF-A0ABD1D1Y4-F1
#
_cell.length_a   1.000
_cell.length_b   1.000
_cell.length_c   1.000
_cell.angle_alpha   90.00
_cell.angle_beta   90.00
_cell.angle_gamma   90.00
#
_symmetry.space_group_name_H-M   'P 1'
#
loop_
_entity.id
_entity.type
_entity.pdbx_description
1 polymer ?
#
loop_
_entity_poly.entity_id
_entity_poly.type
_entity_poly.pdbx_seq_one_letter_code
_entity_poly.pdbx_strand_id
1 'polypeptide(L)' 'MDTMVFDDEPPPEPRDGWLLVRIYVPELNVYKCLQFPSDKVVWDVKQQCLASLPK' A
#
# COMPACT_ATOMS: atom_id res chain seq x y z
N MET A 1 -20.11 24.06 -26.01
CA MET A 1 -18.95 24.32 -25.13
C MET A 1 -18.84 23.14 -24.20
N ASP A 2 -17.72 22.43 -24.28
CA ASP A 2 -17.46 21.16 -23.62
C ASP A 2 -17.27 21.41 -22.11
N THR A 3 -18.20 20.92 -21.28
CA THR A 3 -18.09 21.03 -19.82
C THR A 3 -17.14 19.95 -19.34
N MET A 4 -15.84 20.25 -19.32
CA MET A 4 -14.86 19.43 -18.61
C MET A 4 -15.19 19.47 -17.11
N VAL A 5 -15.98 18.51 -16.65
CA VAL A 5 -16.08 18.15 -15.24
C VAL A 5 -14.72 17.55 -14.89
N PHE A 6 -13.83 18.39 -14.36
CA PHE A 6 -12.68 17.88 -13.63
C PHE A 6 -13.28 17.10 -12.47
N ASP A 7 -13.02 15.79 -12.47
CA ASP A 7 -13.26 14.87 -11.37
C ASP A 7 -12.45 15.38 -10.17
N ASP A 8 -13.01 16.36 -9.46
CA ASP A 8 -12.51 16.93 -8.20
C ASP A 8 -12.87 15.96 -7.07
N GLU A 9 -12.63 14.66 -7.28
CA GLU A 9 -12.64 13.71 -6.18
C GLU A 9 -11.36 14.01 -5.37
N PRO A 10 -11.46 14.57 -4.15
CA PRO A 10 -10.29 14.84 -3.36
C PRO A 10 -9.50 13.54 -3.23
N PRO A 11 -8.16 13.58 -3.36
CA PRO A 11 -7.35 12.39 -3.19
C PRO A 11 -7.75 11.75 -1.85
N PRO A 12 -7.99 10.42 -1.82
CA PRO A 12 -8.55 9.77 -0.66
C PRO A 12 -7.73 10.19 0.56
N GLU A 13 -8.41 10.74 1.56
CA GLU A 13 -7.76 11.23 2.78
C GLU A 13 -6.78 10.16 3.28
N PRO A 14 -5.55 10.53 3.65
CA PRO A 14 -4.60 9.57 4.19
C PRO A 14 -5.28 8.89 5.36
N ARG A 15 -5.55 7.58 5.23
CA ARG A 15 -6.28 6.83 6.26
C ARG A 15 -5.53 6.98 7.57
N ASP A 16 -6.10 7.74 8.50
CA ASP A 16 -5.46 7.99 9.80
C ASP A 16 -5.06 6.66 10.44
N GLY A 17 -3.81 6.63 10.93
CA GLY A 17 -3.23 5.43 11.51
C GLY A 17 -2.81 4.35 10.53
N TRP A 18 -2.71 4.62 9.21
CA TRP A 18 -2.11 3.69 8.24
C TRP A 18 -0.69 4.11 7.85
N LEU A 19 0.16 3.12 7.64
CA LEU A 19 1.55 3.23 7.23
C LEU A 19 1.74 2.61 5.86
N LEU A 20 2.39 3.35 4.95
CA LEU A 20 2.89 2.82 3.68
C LEU A 20 4.32 2.31 3.88
N VAL A 21 4.53 1.02 3.74
CA VAL A 21 5.84 0.37 3.94
C VAL A 21 6.35 -0.16 2.61
N ARG A 22 7.59 0.19 2.26
CA ARG A 22 8.31 -0.38 1.12
C ARG A 22 9.21 -1.51 1.61
N ILE A 23 8.92 -2.73 1.17
CA ILE A 23 9.63 -3.95 1.54
C ILE A 23 10.47 -4.40 0.35
N TYR A 24 11.75 -4.69 0.60
CA TYR A 24 12.64 -5.30 -0.38
C TYR A 24 12.75 -6.79 -0.12
N VAL A 25 12.55 -7.60 -1.15
CA VAL A 25 12.76 -9.05 -1.10
C VAL A 25 13.98 -9.38 -1.95
N PRO A 26 15.15 -9.59 -1.32
CA PRO A 26 16.42 -9.76 -2.03
C PRO A 26 16.45 -11.03 -2.90
N GLU A 27 15.82 -12.11 -2.45
CA GLU A 27 15.78 -13.41 -3.14
C GLU A 27 15.07 -13.31 -4.49
N LEU A 28 14.08 -12.41 -4.61
CA LEU A 28 13.33 -12.13 -5.83
C LEU A 28 13.75 -10.82 -6.50
N ASN A 29 14.72 -10.11 -5.91
CA ASN A 29 15.16 -8.78 -6.29
C ASN A 29 14.01 -7.79 -6.59
N VAL A 30 12.96 -7.81 -5.75
CA VAL A 30 11.74 -7.03 -5.96
C VAL A 30 11.46 -6.11 -4.79
N TYR A 31 10.93 -4.92 -5.09
CA TYR A 31 10.38 -4.02 -4.09
C TYR A 31 8.85 -4.08 -4.14
N LYS A 32 8.22 -4.16 -2.97
CA LYS A 32 6.77 -4.14 -2.81
C LYS A 32 6.38 -3.04 -1.84
N CYS A 33 5.43 -2.20 -2.22
CA CYS A 33 4.82 -1.23 -1.31
C CYS A 33 3.49 -1.79 -0.82
N LEU A 34 3.30 -1.84 0.50
CA LEU A 34 2.09 -2.33 1.14
C LEU A 34 1.64 -1.35 2.23
N GLN A 35 0.34 -1.20 2.39
CA GLN A 35 -0.26 -0.33 3.39
C GLN A 35 -0.84 -1.16 4.53
N PHE A 36 -0.55 -0.76 5.77
CA PHE A 36 -1.01 -1.44 6.97
C PHE A 36 -1.47 -0.44 8.03
N PRO A 37 -2.45 -0.77 8.87
CA PRO A 37 -2.67 -0.04 10.12
C PRO A 37 -1.41 -0.05 10.98
N SER A 38 -1.11 1.07 11.64
CA SER A 38 0.07 1.30 12.49
C SER A 38 0.09 0.41 13.73
N ASP A 39 -1.09 0.01 14.20
CA ASP A 39 -1.35 -0.91 15.30
C ASP A 39 -1.27 -2.40 14.90
N LYS A 40 -1.06 -2.71 13.61
CA LYS A 40 -1.03 -4.08 13.12
C LYS A 40 0.21 -4.84 13.58
N VAL A 41 0.03 -6.11 13.96
CA VAL A 41 1.11 -6.98 14.41
C VAL A 41 2.10 -7.25 13.27
N VAL A 42 3.41 -7.15 13.56
CA VAL A 42 4.50 -7.35 12.60
C VAL A 42 4.44 -8.72 11.91
N TRP A 43 3.96 -9.74 12.62
CA TRP A 43 3.75 -11.08 12.05
C TRP A 43 2.75 -11.08 10.88
N ASP A 44 1.60 -10.40 11.04
CA ASP A 44 0.60 -10.30 9.97
C ASP A 44 1.12 -9.51 8.77
N VAL A 45 1.90 -8.45 9.02
CA VAL A 45 2.58 -7.67 7.98
C VAL A 45 3.50 -8.58 7.16
N LYS A 46 4.29 -9.44 7.83
CA LYS A 46 5.16 -10.43 7.18
C LYS A 46 4.35 -11.42 6.35
N GLN A 47 3.27 -12.00 6.92
CA GLN A 47 2.43 -12.96 6.21
C GLN A 47 1.78 -12.35 4.96
N GLN A 48 1.25 -11.12 5.05
CA GLN A 48 0.72 -10.41 3.89
C GLN A 48 1.78 -10.12 2.84
N CYS A 49 2.99 -9.74 3.27
CA CYS A 49 4.10 -9.55 2.33
C CYS A 49 4.39 -10.86 1.58
N LEU A 50 4.60 -11.97 2.30
CA LEU A 50 4.87 -13.28 1.72
C LEU A 50 3.77 -13.73 0.75
N ALA A 51 2.51 -13.53 1.10
CA ALA A 51 1.37 -13.86 0.24
C ALA A 51 1.26 -12.97 -1.00
N SER A 52 1.81 -11.75 -0.95
CA SER A 52 1.79 -10.79 -2.08
C SER A 52 2.92 -10.97 -3.09
N LEU A 53 3.89 -11.85 -2.79
CA LEU A 53 5.01 -12.16 -3.67
C LEU A 53 4.56 -13.13 -4.78
N PRO A 54 5.12 -12.99 -5.99
CA PRO A 54 4.94 -13.99 -7.03
C PRO A 54 5.57 -15.32 -6.58
N LYS A 55 4.92 -16.43 -6.94
CA LYS A 55 5.39 -17.80 -6.69
C LYS A 55 6.57 -18.16 -7.58
#